data_AF-A0A143Z8S7-F1
#
_entry.id   AF-A0A143Z8S7-F1
#
_cell.length_a   1.000
_cell.length_b   1.000
_cell.length_c   1.000
_cell.angle_alpha   90.00
_cell.angle_beta   90.00
_cell.angle_gamma   90.00
#
_symmetry.space_group_name_H-M   'P 1'
#
loop_
_entity.id
_entity.type
_entity.pdbx_description
1 polymer ?
#
loop_
_entity_poly.entity_id
_entity_poly.type
_entity_poly.pdbx_seq_one_letter_code
_entity_poly.pdbx_strand_id
1 'polypeptide(L)'
;VERYKERMGVYPERVLADKIYRNRTNLSYCKQLGIRLSGPSLGRPKKDQKVDKKQEYIDNCNRVEVERGFSLAKRKYGLRLIRTRLEETSLCVIALSILTMNLSKVSLRIFLTIIRWMRLPRMEPLVIP
;
A
#
# COMPACT_ATOMS: atom_id res chain seq x y z
N VAL A 1 10.94 -8.20 3.98
CA VAL A 1 11.73 -6.95 4.01
C VAL A 1 12.91 -7.04 3.04
N GLU A 2 13.56 -8.20 2.91
CA GLU A 2 14.59 -8.44 1.87
C GLU A 2 14.15 -8.08 0.45
N ARG A 3 13.01 -8.61 -0.04
CA ARG A 3 12.49 -8.26 -1.37
C ARG A 3 12.27 -6.75 -1.59
N TYR A 4 11.98 -6.00 -0.52
CA TYR A 4 11.87 -4.54 -0.61
C TYR A 4 13.26 -3.92 -0.77
N LYS A 5 14.26 -4.38 0.00
CA LYS A 5 15.65 -3.94 -0.14
C LYS A 5 16.25 -4.30 -1.49
N GLU A 6 16.01 -5.50 -2.01
CA GLU A 6 16.45 -5.91 -3.35
C GLU A 6 15.93 -4.94 -4.42
N ARG A 7 14.68 -4.49 -4.28
CA ARG A 7 14.05 -3.56 -5.23
C ARG A 7 14.46 -2.10 -5.03
N MET A 8 14.57 -1.65 -3.79
CA MET A 8 14.72 -0.22 -3.45
C MET A 8 16.15 0.15 -3.03
N GLY A 9 17.05 -0.82 -2.90
CA GLY A 9 18.41 -0.67 -2.40
C GLY A 9 18.53 -0.48 -0.88
N VAL A 10 17.42 -0.20 -0.18
CA VAL A 10 17.40 0.12 1.26
C VAL A 10 16.33 -0.67 2.01
N TYR A 11 16.56 -0.92 3.30
CA TYR A 11 15.50 -1.44 4.17
C TYR A 11 14.42 -0.38 4.44
N PRO A 12 13.15 -0.78 4.59
CA PRO A 12 12.08 0.16 4.88
C PRO A 12 12.23 0.70 6.31
N GLU A 13 11.95 1.99 6.50
CA GLU A 13 11.95 2.60 7.84
C GLU A 13 10.93 1.94 8.78
N ARG A 14 9.75 1.59 8.26
CA ARG A 14 8.67 0.95 9.02
C ARG A 14 7.99 -0.18 8.24
N VAL A 15 7.49 -1.17 8.97
CA VAL A 15 6.67 -2.25 8.43
C VAL A 15 5.37 -2.37 9.21
N LEU A 16 4.27 -2.28 8.49
CA LEU A 16 2.92 -2.51 9.00
C LEU A 16 2.61 -4.01 8.91
N ALA A 17 2.81 -4.71 10.02
CA ALA A 17 2.70 -6.18 10.05
C ALA A 17 1.46 -6.66 10.81
N ASP A 18 0.86 -7.74 10.29
CA ASP A 18 -0.18 -8.47 11.00
C ASP A 18 0.37 -9.18 12.23
N LYS A 19 -0.53 -9.45 13.20
CA LYS A 19 -0.18 -10.06 14.49
C LYS A 19 0.65 -11.35 14.34
N ILE A 20 0.35 -12.17 13.34
CA ILE A 20 1.05 -13.45 13.09
C ILE A 20 2.54 -13.28 12.77
N TYR A 21 2.94 -12.12 12.23
CA TYR A 21 4.33 -11.82 11.90
C TYR A 21 5.08 -11.13 13.04
N ARG A 22 4.40 -10.77 14.13
CA ARG A 22 4.99 -10.09 15.29
C ARG A 22 5.52 -11.11 16.31
N ASN A 23 6.32 -12.06 15.86
CA ASN A 23 7.02 -13.00 16.74
C ASN A 23 8.38 -12.43 17.19
N ARG A 24 9.00 -13.05 18.21
CA ARG A 24 10.27 -12.57 18.78
C ARG A 24 11.39 -12.51 17.75
N THR A 25 11.49 -13.52 16.88
CA THR A 25 12.49 -13.62 15.81
C THR A 25 12.37 -12.47 14.81
N ASN A 26 11.16 -12.19 14.33
CA ASN A 26 10.92 -11.11 13.38
C ASN A 26 11.14 -9.73 14.01
N LEU A 27 10.77 -9.56 15.29
CA LEU A 27 11.03 -8.33 16.03
C LEU A 27 12.54 -8.08 16.22
N SER A 28 13.30 -9.10 16.62
CA SER A 28 14.75 -8.97 16.77
C SER A 28 15.41 -8.68 15.43
N TYR A 29 14.99 -9.36 14.37
CA TYR A 29 15.50 -9.16 13.01
C TYR A 29 15.23 -7.73 12.51
N CYS A 30 13.99 -7.25 12.61
CA CYS A 30 13.65 -5.88 12.23
C CYS A 30 14.43 -4.86 13.07
N LYS A 31 14.56 -5.08 14.38
CA LYS A 31 15.30 -4.18 15.27
C LYS A 31 16.79 -4.08 14.91
N GLN A 32 17.43 -5.19 14.57
CA GLN A 32 18.83 -5.22 14.12
C GLN A 32 19.04 -4.42 12.83
N LEU A 33 18.04 -4.44 11.94
CA LEU A 33 18.07 -3.71 10.68
C LEU A 33 17.54 -2.26 10.78
N GLY A 34 17.22 -1.78 11.98
CA GLY A 34 16.66 -0.44 12.19
C GLY A 34 15.22 -0.27 11.69
N ILE A 35 14.51 -1.36 11.40
CA ILE A 35 13.14 -1.36 10.87
C ILE A 35 12.14 -1.27 12.04
N ARG A 36 11.27 -0.25 12.02
CA ARG A 36 10.18 -0.11 12.98
C ARG A 36 9.01 -1.02 12.61
N LEU A 37 8.84 -2.13 13.34
CA LEU A 37 7.67 -2.99 13.21
C LEU A 37 6.49 -2.40 13.99
N SER A 38 5.37 -2.10 13.31
CA SER A 38 4.21 -1.47 13.93
C SER A 38 3.56 -2.32 15.03
N GLY A 39 2.87 -1.67 15.96
CA GLY A 39 2.08 -2.29 17.03
C GLY A 39 2.79 -2.38 18.40
N PRO A 40 2.08 -2.81 19.44
CA PRO A 40 2.57 -2.80 20.83
C PRO A 40 3.65 -3.85 21.08
N SER A 41 4.60 -3.60 21.98
CA SER A 41 5.63 -4.61 22.34
C SER A 41 5.02 -5.96 22.73
N LEU A 42 5.73 -7.06 22.46
CA LEU A 42 5.31 -8.38 22.94
C LEU A 42 5.38 -8.45 24.47
N GLY A 43 4.35 -9.03 25.07
CA GLY A 43 4.27 -9.25 26.51
C GLY A 43 3.77 -8.04 27.28
N ARG A 44 4.18 -7.92 28.54
CA ARG A 44 3.74 -6.86 29.43
C ARG A 44 4.32 -5.51 28.98
N PRO A 45 3.49 -4.46 28.79
CA PRO A 45 3.99 -3.12 28.51
C PRO A 45 4.87 -2.64 29.67
N LYS A 46 5.93 -1.88 29.36
CA LYS A 46 6.80 -1.32 30.39
C LYS A 46 6.06 -0.22 31.15
N LYS A 47 6.32 -0.09 32.45
CA LYS A 47 5.62 0.83 33.37
C LYS A 47 5.64 2.30 32.89
N ASP A 48 6.74 2.72 32.27
CA ASP A 48 6.95 4.11 31.83
C ASP A 48 6.94 4.28 30.30
N GLN A 49 6.37 3.33 29.56
CA GLN A 49 6.33 3.42 28.11
C GLN A 49 5.29 4.46 27.66
N LYS A 50 5.77 5.63 27.23
CA LYS A 50 4.94 6.57 26.46
C LYS A 50 4.59 5.95 25.11
N VAL A 51 3.36 5.45 25.00
CA VAL A 51 2.80 4.99 23.72
C VAL A 51 2.47 6.22 22.88
N ASP A 52 3.08 6.33 21.71
CA ASP A 52 2.72 7.35 20.73
C ASP A 52 1.40 6.97 20.05
N LYS A 53 0.29 7.39 20.67
CA LYS A 53 -1.06 7.14 20.19
C LYS A 53 -1.31 7.73 18.80
N LYS A 54 -0.65 8.84 18.45
CA LYS A 54 -0.82 9.47 17.14
C LYS A 54 -0.19 8.60 16.06
N GLN A 55 1.01 8.11 16.31
CA GLN A 55 1.68 7.19 15.39
C GLN A 55 0.91 5.88 15.23
N GLU A 56 0.39 5.32 16.32
CA GLU A 56 -0.42 4.10 16.27
C GLU A 56 -1.70 4.30 15.46
N TYR A 57 -2.38 5.43 15.61
CA TYR A 57 -3.55 5.78 14.81
C TYR A 57 -3.21 5.86 13.31
N ILE A 58 -2.13 6.57 12.96
CA ILE A 58 -1.68 6.68 11.56
C ILE A 58 -1.32 5.30 10.99
N ASP A 59 -0.60 4.48 11.75
CA ASP A 59 -0.26 3.11 11.34
C ASP A 59 -1.53 2.27 11.10
N ASN A 60 -2.54 2.41 11.98
CA ASN A 60 -3.82 1.72 11.83
C ASN A 60 -4.61 2.19 10.61
N CYS A 61 -4.71 3.51 10.38
CA CYS A 61 -5.36 4.07 9.18
C CYS A 61 -4.72 3.54 7.89
N ASN A 62 -3.38 3.52 7.83
CA ASN A 62 -2.66 2.99 6.68
C ASN A 62 -2.92 1.49 6.46
N ARG A 63 -2.97 0.69 7.54
CA ARG A 63 -3.34 -0.74 7.44
C ARG A 63 -4.75 -0.92 6.90
N VAL A 64 -5.71 -0.18 7.42
CA VAL A 64 -7.12 -0.23 6.99
C VAL A 64 -7.25 0.12 5.51
N GLU A 65 -6.49 1.09 5.00
CA GLU A 65 -6.50 1.42 3.57
C GLU A 65 -6.03 0.25 2.70
N VAL A 66 -4.95 -0.42 3.10
CA VAL A 66 -4.42 -1.61 2.41
C VAL A 66 -5.46 -2.75 2.42
N GLU A 67 -6.06 -3.03 3.58
CA GLU A 67 -7.11 -4.06 3.72
C GLU A 67 -8.36 -3.77 2.88
N ARG A 68 -8.77 -2.50 2.80
CA ARG A 68 -9.84 -2.05 1.91
C ARG A 68 -9.48 -2.31 0.45
N GLY A 69 -8.23 -2.04 0.05
CA GLY A 69 -7.70 -2.36 -1.27
C GLY A 69 -7.83 -3.86 -1.60
N PHE A 70 -7.35 -4.73 -0.72
CA PHE A 70 -7.49 -6.18 -0.91
C PHE A 70 -8.95 -6.65 -0.96
N SER A 71 -9.81 -6.08 -0.11
CA SER A 71 -11.25 -6.38 -0.11
C SER A 71 -11.91 -5.97 -1.43
N LEU A 72 -11.51 -4.83 -2.00
CA LEU A 72 -11.96 -4.37 -3.30
C LEU A 72 -11.46 -5.29 -4.41
N ALA A 73 -10.17 -5.65 -4.40
CA ALA A 73 -9.57 -6.54 -5.38
C ALA A 73 -10.27 -7.90 -5.43
N LYS A 74 -10.59 -8.48 -4.27
CA LYS A 74 -11.36 -9.74 -4.14
C LYS A 74 -12.78 -9.65 -4.70
N ARG A 75 -13.51 -8.55 -4.42
CA ARG A 75 -14.93 -8.42 -4.78
C ARG A 75 -15.17 -7.89 -6.19
N LYS A 76 -14.33 -6.97 -6.67
CA LYS A 76 -14.56 -6.22 -7.92
C LYS A 76 -13.54 -6.52 -9.02
N TYR A 77 -12.36 -7.03 -8.69
CA TYR A 77 -11.29 -7.31 -9.65
C TYR A 77 -10.95 -8.80 -9.78
N GLY A 78 -11.87 -9.68 -9.39
CA GLY A 78 -11.80 -11.10 -9.72
C GLY A 78 -10.82 -11.94 -8.89
N LEU A 79 -10.10 -11.37 -7.91
CA LEU A 79 -9.14 -12.17 -7.11
C LEU A 79 -9.82 -13.34 -6.36
N ARG A 80 -11.10 -13.24 -6.00
CA ARG A 80 -11.85 -14.34 -5.35
C ARG A 80 -12.27 -15.44 -6.32
N LEU A 81 -12.19 -15.21 -7.63
CA LEU A 81 -12.70 -16.09 -8.68
C LEU A 81 -11.58 -16.82 -9.45
N ILE A 82 -10.33 -16.68 -9.02
CA ILE A 82 -9.19 -17.33 -9.66
C ILE A 82 -9.30 -18.84 -9.45
N ARG A 83 -9.38 -19.58 -10.57
CA ARG A 83 -9.49 -21.05 -10.62
C ARG A 83 -8.40 -21.70 -11.48
N THR A 84 -7.37 -20.93 -11.82
CA THR A 84 -6.20 -21.39 -12.56
C THR A 84 -5.51 -22.53 -11.83
N ARG A 85 -4.99 -23.50 -12.59
CA ARG A 85 -4.36 -24.72 -12.04
C ARG A 85 -2.83 -24.62 -11.97
N LEU A 86 -2.24 -23.89 -12.92
CA LEU A 86 -0.79 -23.66 -13.00
C LEU A 86 -0.40 -22.45 -12.14
N GLU A 87 0.76 -22.53 -11.49
CA GLU A 87 1.29 -21.44 -10.66
C GLU A 87 1.51 -20.18 -11.49
N GLU A 88 2.21 -20.28 -12.61
CA GLU A 88 2.53 -19.15 -13.50
C GLU A 88 1.26 -18.42 -13.95
N THR A 89 0.25 -19.15 -14.41
CA THR A 89 -1.02 -18.55 -14.83
C THR A 89 -1.74 -17.88 -13.66
N SER A 90 -1.68 -18.48 -12.46
CA SER A 90 -2.27 -17.89 -11.26
C SER A 90 -1.60 -16.56 -10.91
N LEU A 91 -0.26 -16.51 -10.95
CA LEU A 91 0.50 -15.29 -10.72
C LEU A 91 0.17 -14.20 -11.74
N CYS A 92 0.09 -14.56 -13.03
CA CYS A 92 -0.28 -13.63 -14.09
C CYS A 92 -1.69 -13.05 -13.88
N VAL A 93 -2.69 -13.88 -13.54
CA VAL A 93 -4.06 -13.42 -13.28
C VAL A 93 -4.10 -12.51 -12.05
N ILE A 94 -3.41 -12.87 -10.95
CA ILE A 94 -3.30 -12.02 -9.77
C ILE A 94 -2.69 -10.66 -10.13
N ALA A 95 -1.60 -10.65 -10.90
CA ALA A 95 -0.92 -9.43 -11.33
C ALA A 95 -1.84 -8.54 -12.19
N LEU A 96 -2.55 -9.12 -13.16
CA LEU A 96 -3.52 -8.40 -13.99
C LEU A 96 -4.69 -7.83 -13.17
N SER A 97 -5.22 -8.58 -12.20
CA SER A 97 -6.26 -8.08 -11.28
C SER A 97 -5.78 -6.88 -10.46
N ILE A 98 -4.55 -6.91 -9.96
CA ILE A 98 -3.97 -5.78 -9.21
C ILE A 98 -3.69 -4.59 -10.14
N LEU A 99 -3.17 -4.85 -11.34
CA LEU A 99 -2.92 -3.83 -12.37
C LEU A 99 -4.20 -3.11 -12.77
N THR A 100 -5.27 -3.85 -13.08
CA THR A 100 -6.58 -3.27 -13.44
C THR A 100 -7.19 -2.47 -12.30
N MET A 101 -7.04 -2.92 -11.04
CA MET A 101 -7.46 -2.15 -9.87
C MET A 101 -6.69 -0.83 -9.72
N ASN A 102 -5.39 -0.83 -9.98
CA ASN A 102 -4.60 0.41 -9.90
C ASN A 102 -4.89 1.33 -11.08
N LEU A 103 -5.06 0.76 -12.28
CA LEU A 103 -5.39 1.53 -13.47
C LEU A 103 -6.73 2.24 -13.31
N SER A 104 -7.78 1.59 -12.81
CA SER A 104 -9.09 2.24 -12.61
C SER A 104 -9.00 3.51 -11.75
N LYS A 105 -8.15 3.52 -10.71
CA LYS A 105 -7.91 4.68 -9.85
C LYS A 105 -7.19 5.81 -10.60
N VAL A 106 -6.25 5.46 -11.48
CA VAL A 106 -5.47 6.43 -12.27
C VAL A 106 -6.27 6.95 -13.45
N SER A 107 -6.99 6.08 -14.16
CA SER A 107 -7.82 6.42 -15.33
C SER A 107 -8.86 7.47 -15.00
N LEU A 108 -9.49 7.41 -13.82
CA LEU A 108 -10.42 8.45 -13.37
C LEU A 108 -9.71 9.81 -13.25
N ARG A 109 -8.51 9.86 -12.69
CA ARG A 109 -7.73 11.11 -12.57
C ARG A 109 -7.36 11.65 -13.94
N ILE A 110 -6.84 10.79 -14.82
CA ILE A 110 -6.47 11.17 -16.20
C ILE A 110 -7.71 11.71 -16.93
N PHE A 111 -8.84 11.01 -16.87
CA PHE A 111 -10.09 11.42 -17.48
C PHE A 111 -10.57 12.78 -16.98
N LEU A 112 -10.56 13.02 -15.67
CA LEU A 112 -10.92 14.31 -15.09
C LEU A 112 -9.95 15.43 -15.51
N THR A 113 -8.65 15.14 -15.59
CA THR A 113 -7.66 16.10 -16.07
C THR A 113 -7.90 16.46 -17.54
N ILE A 114 -8.19 15.48 -18.40
CA ILE A 114 -8.52 15.71 -19.81
C ILE A 114 -9.80 16.56 -19.94
N ILE A 115 -10.85 16.25 -19.19
CA ILE A 115 -12.08 17.07 -19.17
C ILE A 115 -11.80 18.50 -18.74
N ARG A 116 -11.00 18.70 -17.68
CA ARG A 116 -10.62 20.05 -17.23
C ARG A 116 -9.84 20.79 -18.30
N TRP A 117 -8.90 20.13 -18.97
CA TRP A 117 -8.14 20.72 -20.07
C TRP A 117 -9.04 21.15 -21.23
N MET A 118 -10.00 20.31 -21.63
CA MET A 118 -10.98 20.67 -22.67
C MET A 118 -11.91 21.82 -22.28
N ARG A 119 -12.13 22.06 -20.98
CA ARG A 119 -12.97 23.15 -20.45
C ARG A 119 -12.20 24.44 -20.18
N LEU A 120 -10.87 24.46 -20.32
CA LEU A 120 -10.11 25.70 -20.22
C LEU A 120 -10.44 26.58 -21.44
N PRO A 121 -10.75 27.87 -21.24
CA PRO A 121 -10.90 28.78 -22.37
C PRO A 121 -9.57 28.77 -23.14
N ARG A 122 -9.66 28.53 -24.45
CA ARG A 122 -8.55 28.72 -25.37
C ARG A 122 -8.17 30.20 -25.26
N MET A 123 -7.07 30.52 -24.58
CA MET A 123 -6.50 31.85 -24.59
C MET A 123 -6.18 32.16 -26.06
N GLU A 124 -6.98 33.03 -26.69
CA GLU A 124 -6.58 33.62 -27.96
C GLU A 124 -5.31 34.44 -27.72
N PRO A 125 -4.31 34.36 -28.60
CA PRO A 125 -3.15 35.21 -28.48
C PRO A 125 -3.62 36.66 -28.59
N LEU A 126 -3.34 37.46 -27.55
CA LEU A 126 -3.46 38.91 -27.57
C LEU A 126 -2.65 39.43 -28.77
N VAL A 127 -3.35 39.80 -29.84
CA VAL A 127 -2.78 40.62 -30.91
C VAL A 127 -2.58 42.00 -30.30
N ILE A 128 -1.34 42.30 -29.92
CA ILE A 128 -0.90 43.61 -29.47
C ILE A 128 -0.72 44.46 -30.75
N PRO A 129 -1.24 45.71 -30.80
CA PRO A 129 -1.38 46.50 -32.02
C PRO A 129 -0.04 46.85 -32.71
#